data_AF-A0A9D0IGH0-F1
#
_entry.id   AF-A0A9D0IGH0-F1
#
_cell.length_a   1.000
_cell.length_b   1.000
_cell.length_c   1.000
_cell.angle_alpha   90.00
_cell.angle_beta   90.00
_cell.angle_gamma   90.00
#
_symmetry.space_group_name_H-M   'P 1'
#
loop_
_entity.id
_entity.type
_entity.pdbx_description
1 polymer ?
#
loop_
_entity_poly.entity_id
_entity_poly.type
_entity_poly.pdbx_seq_one_letter_code
_entity_poly.pdbx_strand_id
1 'polypeptide(L)'
;MSNDTDGDGLLDAVDPIPLTANLGDGDVTADGNLNAGDLLVGTQIALGLRTATETHLAHGDLYPSGAPDGKINIQDLVLLQQLLLQ
;
A
#
# COMPACT_ATOMS: atom_id res chain seq x y z
N MET A 1 22.70 14.27 -3.32
CA MET A 1 21.33 14.47 -3.82
C MET A 1 20.77 13.07 -3.92
N SER A 2 20.02 12.62 -2.93
CA SER A 2 19.26 11.38 -3.05
C SER A 2 18.14 11.65 -4.04
N ASN A 3 17.98 10.78 -5.03
CA ASN A 3 16.85 10.87 -5.95
C ASN A 3 15.57 10.45 -5.23
N ASP A 4 14.48 11.05 -5.69
CA ASP A 4 13.09 10.68 -5.48
C ASP A 4 12.55 10.59 -6.90
N THR A 5 12.53 9.38 -7.46
CA THR A 5 12.37 9.15 -8.89
C THR A 5 10.92 9.26 -9.35
N ASP A 6 9.95 8.93 -8.50
CA ASP A 6 8.52 9.05 -8.79
C ASP A 6 7.84 10.28 -8.16
N GLY A 7 8.54 10.98 -7.27
CA GLY A 7 8.12 12.28 -6.73
C GLY A 7 7.10 12.19 -5.60
N ASP A 8 7.03 11.06 -4.90
CA ASP A 8 6.06 10.84 -3.82
C ASP A 8 6.54 11.35 -2.44
N GLY A 9 7.77 11.84 -2.37
CA GLY A 9 8.38 12.39 -1.16
C GLY A 9 9.19 11.38 -0.35
N LEU A 10 9.29 10.12 -0.79
CA LEU A 10 10.26 9.15 -0.31
C LEU A 10 11.51 9.17 -1.18
N LEU A 11 12.66 8.86 -0.59
CA LEU A 11 13.90 8.75 -1.34
C LEU A 11 14.02 7.34 -1.90
N ASP A 12 14.55 7.18 -3.11
CA ASP A 12 14.72 5.88 -3.78
C ASP A 12 15.44 4.81 -2.91
N ALA A 13 16.26 5.26 -1.96
CA ALA A 13 17.02 4.38 -1.07
C ALA A 13 16.19 3.76 0.06
N VAL A 14 15.02 4.33 0.37
CA VAL A 14 14.12 3.89 1.44
C VAL A 14 12.72 3.56 0.93
N ASP A 15 12.38 3.98 -0.29
CA ASP A 15 11.13 3.66 -0.95
C ASP A 15 11.07 2.17 -1.37
N PRO A 16 10.06 1.41 -0.92
CA PRO A 16 9.86 0.03 -1.37
C PRO A 16 9.53 -0.12 -2.85
N ILE A 17 8.99 0.93 -3.49
CA ILE A 17 8.57 0.97 -4.89
C ILE A 17 9.07 2.24 -5.61
N PRO A 18 10.41 2.46 -5.76
CA PRO A 18 11.03 3.73 -6.20
C PRO A 18 10.63 4.32 -7.56
N LEU A 19 9.81 3.62 -8.33
CA LEU A 19 9.36 4.02 -9.65
C LEU A 19 7.84 4.24 -9.72
N THR A 20 7.13 3.99 -8.62
CA THR A 20 5.67 4.03 -8.53
C THR A 20 5.28 4.71 -7.22
N ALA A 21 4.65 5.88 -7.31
CA ALA A 21 4.29 6.66 -6.14
C ALA A 21 3.44 5.88 -5.11
N ASN A 22 3.83 5.96 -3.84
CA ASN A 22 3.08 5.46 -2.70
C ASN A 22 1.88 6.38 -2.42
N LEU A 23 0.67 5.91 -2.75
CA LEU A 23 -0.58 6.66 -2.61
C LEU A 23 -1.19 6.51 -1.21
N GLY A 24 -1.13 5.30 -0.63
CA GLY A 24 -1.63 5.01 0.71
C GLY A 24 -3.12 5.34 0.94
N ASP A 25 -3.93 5.27 -0.11
CA ASP A 25 -5.37 5.59 -0.08
C ASP A 25 -6.26 4.41 0.30
N GLY A 26 -5.71 3.19 0.34
CA GLY A 26 -6.41 1.96 0.69
C GLY A 26 -7.19 1.32 -0.46
N ASP A 27 -7.19 1.89 -1.67
CA ASP A 27 -7.82 1.30 -2.87
C ASP A 27 -6.90 0.21 -3.46
N VAL A 28 -6.71 -0.87 -2.69
CA VAL A 28 -5.81 -1.98 -3.01
C VAL A 28 -6.13 -2.59 -4.38
N THR A 29 -7.40 -2.59 -4.81
CA THR A 29 -7.78 -3.11 -6.14
C THR A 29 -7.54 -2.11 -7.28
N ALA A 30 -7.25 -0.85 -6.97
CA ALA A 30 -7.11 0.26 -7.90
C ALA A 30 -8.35 0.41 -8.81
N ASP A 31 -9.53 0.16 -8.26
CA ASP A 31 -10.80 0.25 -8.99
C ASP A 31 -11.53 1.59 -8.82
N GLY A 32 -10.94 2.49 -8.04
CA GLY A 32 -11.43 3.83 -7.73
C GLY A 32 -12.39 3.86 -6.54
N ASN A 33 -12.65 2.74 -5.87
CA ASN A 33 -13.55 2.67 -4.73
C ASN A 33 -12.91 1.95 -3.55
N LEU A 34 -12.65 2.68 -2.48
CA LEU A 34 -12.32 2.08 -1.19
C LEU A 34 -13.54 1.31 -0.62
N ASN A 35 -13.49 -0.02 -0.66
CA ASN A 35 -14.57 -0.89 -0.22
C ASN A 35 -14.08 -2.26 0.33
N ALA A 36 -15.00 -3.17 0.64
CA ALA A 36 -14.66 -4.48 1.20
C ALA A 36 -13.85 -5.38 0.23
N GLY A 37 -13.86 -5.07 -1.07
CA GLY A 37 -13.01 -5.70 -2.07
C GLY A 37 -11.52 -5.48 -1.81
N ASP A 38 -11.13 -4.27 -1.40
CA ASP A 38 -9.76 -3.94 -1.02
C ASP A 38 -9.32 -4.75 0.18
N LEU A 39 -10.17 -4.82 1.20
CA LEU A 39 -9.91 -5.61 2.40
C LEU A 39 -9.76 -7.10 2.06
N LEU A 40 -10.56 -7.63 1.14
CA LEU A 40 -10.46 -9.01 0.69
C LEU A 40 -9.11 -9.27 -0.02
N VAL A 41 -8.72 -8.41 -0.96
CA VAL A 41 -7.45 -8.57 -1.70
C VAL A 41 -6.26 -8.37 -0.77
N GLY A 42 -6.27 -7.36 0.09
CA GLY A 42 -5.25 -7.15 1.12
C GLY A 42 -5.12 -8.38 2.03
N THR A 43 -6.24 -8.97 2.48
CA THR A 43 -6.22 -10.18 3.31
C THR A 43 -5.60 -11.37 2.59
N GLN A 44 -5.90 -11.56 1.30
CA GLN A 44 -5.27 -12.62 0.50
C GLN A 44 -3.76 -12.43 0.39
N ILE A 45 -3.29 -11.19 0.22
CA ILE A 45 -1.86 -10.86 0.16
C ILE A 45 -1.19 -11.13 1.51
N ALA A 46 -1.76 -10.64 2.61
CA ALA A 46 -1.22 -10.82 3.96
C ALA A 46 -1.15 -12.30 4.38
N LEU A 47 -2.07 -13.14 3.89
CA LEU A 47 -2.07 -14.58 4.11
C LEU A 47 -1.16 -15.36 3.15
N GLY A 48 -0.51 -14.68 2.19
CA GLY A 48 0.32 -15.32 1.17
C GLY A 48 -0.47 -16.12 0.13
N LEU A 49 -1.78 -15.90 0.03
CA LEU A 49 -2.65 -16.51 -0.99
C LEU A 49 -2.56 -15.79 -2.34
N ARG A 50 -2.06 -14.55 -2.33
CA ARG A 50 -1.83 -13.70 -3.51
C ARG A 50 -0.49 -13.00 -3.38
N THR A 51 0.28 -12.93 -4.45
CA THR A 51 1.51 -12.13 -4.49
C THR A 51 1.17 -10.66 -4.71
N ALA A 52 1.75 -9.77 -3.90
CA ALA A 52 1.62 -8.32 -4.08
C ALA A 52 2.23 -7.87 -5.41
N THR A 53 1.63 -6.86 -6.03
CA THR A 53 2.17 -6.13 -7.17
C THR A 53 2.55 -4.75 -6.70
N GLU A 54 3.30 -3.98 -7.49
CA GLU A 54 3.62 -2.58 -7.16
C GLU A 54 2.34 -1.75 -6.99
N THR A 55 1.31 -1.98 -7.82
CA THR A 55 -0.01 -1.34 -7.63
C THR A 55 -0.64 -1.71 -6.29
N HIS A 56 -0.61 -2.99 -5.88
CA HIS A 56 -1.13 -3.36 -4.56
C HIS A 56 -0.36 -2.62 -3.46
N LEU A 57 0.98 -2.54 -3.53
CA LEU A 57 1.81 -1.85 -2.54
C LEU A 57 1.52 -0.34 -2.51
N ALA A 58 1.46 0.32 -3.67
CA ALA A 58 1.21 1.75 -3.80
C ALA A 58 -0.07 2.18 -3.07
N HIS A 59 -1.12 1.36 -3.12
CA HIS A 59 -2.39 1.67 -2.47
C HIS A 59 -2.54 1.07 -1.06
N GLY A 60 -1.95 -0.10 -0.81
CA GLY A 60 -2.26 -0.96 0.33
C GLY A 60 -1.17 -1.11 1.39
N ASP A 61 0.05 -0.62 1.15
CA ASP A 61 1.13 -0.55 2.14
C ASP A 61 0.95 0.72 2.99
N LEU A 62 0.14 0.59 4.04
CA LEU A 62 -0.32 1.71 4.86
C LEU A 62 0.54 1.87 6.12
N TYR A 63 1.29 0.83 6.48
CA TYR A 63 2.09 0.78 7.70
C TYR A 63 3.58 0.62 7.40
N PRO A 64 4.45 1.37 8.11
CA PRO A 64 4.14 2.52 8.96
C PRO A 64 3.48 3.68 8.22
N SER A 65 2.61 4.44 8.93
CA SER A 65 1.93 5.60 8.35
C SER A 65 2.95 6.63 7.84
N GLY A 66 2.89 6.93 6.54
CA GLY A 66 3.80 7.86 5.86
C GLY A 66 5.20 7.30 5.60
N ALA A 67 5.44 6.02 5.86
CA ALA A 67 6.71 5.33 5.59
C ALA A 67 6.45 3.84 5.31
N PRO A 68 5.87 3.48 4.16
CA PRO A 68 5.55 2.11 3.76
C PRO A 68 6.77 1.18 3.88
N ASP A 69 6.55 -0.10 4.22
CA ASP A 69 7.62 -1.06 4.53
C ASP A 69 7.87 -2.14 3.45
N GLY A 70 7.15 -2.04 2.34
CA GLY A 70 7.15 -2.93 1.20
C GLY A 70 6.27 -4.16 1.36
N LYS A 71 5.40 -4.23 2.38
CA LYS A 71 4.61 -5.42 2.68
C LYS A 71 3.20 -5.07 3.14
N ILE A 72 2.23 -5.65 2.44
CA ILE A 72 0.86 -5.73 2.95
C ILE A 72 0.76 -6.88 3.94
N ASN A 73 0.63 -6.55 5.22
CA ASN A 73 0.50 -7.48 6.33
C ASN A 73 -0.65 -7.06 7.27
N ILE A 74 -0.77 -7.73 8.43
CA ILE A 74 -1.89 -7.49 9.36
C ILE A 74 -1.96 -6.03 9.85
N GLN A 75 -0.84 -5.33 9.93
CA GLN A 75 -0.78 -3.93 10.37
C GLN A 75 -1.47 -3.02 9.36
N ASP A 76 -1.24 -3.24 8.06
CA ASP A 76 -1.93 -2.55 6.97
C ASP A 76 -3.42 -2.85 6.99
N LEU A 77 -3.82 -4.11 7.19
CA LEU A 77 -5.24 -4.49 7.22
C LEU A 77 -6.01 -3.80 8.35
N VAL A 78 -5.37 -3.54 9.48
CA VAL A 78 -5.98 -2.77 10.57
C VAL A 78 -6.19 -1.32 10.15
N LEU A 79 -5.22 -0.69 9.50
CA LEU A 79 -5.35 0.68 8.99
C LEU A 79 -6.39 0.77 7.86
N LEU A 80 -6.39 -0.19 6.94
CA LEU A 80 -7.36 -0.29 5.86
C LEU A 80 -8.79 -0.45 6.41
N GLN A 81 -8.97 -1.29 7.42
CA GLN A 81 -10.27 -1.43 8.09
C GLN A 81 -10.70 -0.13 8.78
N GLN A 82 -9.77 0.65 9.34
CA GLN A 82 -10.08 1.96 9.91
C GLN A 82 -10.47 2.98 8.83
N LEU A 83 -9.83 2.98 7.66
CA LEU A 83 -10.21 3.83 6.52
C LEU A 83 -11.62 3.49 6.02
N LEU A 84 -11.95 2.20 5.94
CA LEU A 84 -13.27 1.71 5.49
C LEU A 84 -14.45 2.07 6.41
N LEU A 85 -14.18 2.35 7.69
CA LEU A 85 -15.20 2.58 8.71
C LEU A 85 -15.43 4.05 9.06
N GLN A 86 -14.72 4.97 8.40
CA GLN A 86 -14.89 6.43 8.54
C GLN A 86 -16.05 6.95 7.69
#